data_AF-A0A7R9DLL1-F1
#
_entry.id   AF-A0A7R9DLL1-F1
#
_cell.length_a   1.000
_cell.length_b   1.000
_cell.length_c   1.000
_cell.angle_alpha   90.00
_cell.angle_beta   90.00
_cell.angle_gamma   90.00
#
_symmetry.space_group_name_H-M   'P 1'
#
loop_
_entity.id
_entity.type
_entity.pdbx_description
1 polymer ?
#
loop_
_entity_poly.entity_id
_entity_poly.type
_entity_poly.pdbx_seq_one_letter_code
_entity_poly.pdbx_strand_id
1 'polypeptide(L)'
;MHYIEHTSTLLELLAFSNISEGTLAATNVSSYMCHVVTYVLIVTGDFGRYQCFQFLLHLLGAMTAGMHMLSLVTVAAVPEHRCRIPGLDGNDSFGDWNSSKISLYIPKKDDGFDSCNIWSNATNTSQSCTSWVYDKTYFQTSRAVEWDFVCSRRWMGAASQSIYMFGVFTGAVLLGTLADK
;
A
#
# COMPACT_ATOMS: atom_id res chain seq x y z
N MET A 1 -32.62 -2.53 -19.09
CA MET A 1 -31.82 -1.61 -18.25
C MET A 1 -31.84 -1.98 -16.77
N HIS A 2 -32.99 -2.23 -16.15
CA HIS A 2 -33.11 -2.58 -14.72
C HIS A 2 -32.37 -3.85 -14.25
N TYR A 3 -32.01 -4.77 -15.16
CA TYR A 3 -31.29 -6.02 -14.83
C TYR A 3 -29.75 -5.84 -14.81
N ILE A 4 -29.23 -4.77 -15.41
CA ILE A 4 -27.78 -4.50 -15.53
C ILE A 4 -27.25 -3.81 -14.27
N GLU A 5 -28.06 -2.94 -13.65
CA GLU A 5 -27.71 -2.35 -12.35
C GLU A 5 -27.72 -3.38 -11.21
N HIS A 6 -28.63 -4.35 -11.27
CA HIS A 6 -28.77 -5.37 -10.24
C HIS A 6 -27.63 -6.41 -10.28
N THR A 7 -26.98 -6.61 -11.42
CA THR A 7 -25.77 -7.45 -11.55
C THR A 7 -24.50 -6.68 -11.24
N SER A 8 -24.43 -5.38 -11.53
CA SER A 8 -23.31 -4.49 -11.16
C SER A 8 -23.15 -4.37 -9.64
N THR A 9 -24.26 -4.18 -8.91
CA THR A 9 -24.27 -4.06 -7.45
C THR A 9 -23.92 -5.37 -6.73
N LEU A 10 -24.31 -6.53 -7.28
CA LEU A 10 -23.90 -7.84 -6.76
C LEU A 10 -22.41 -8.13 -6.98
N LEU A 11 -21.82 -7.62 -8.07
CA LEU A 11 -20.39 -7.77 -8.35
C LEU A 11 -19.52 -6.91 -7.41
N GLU A 12 -19.95 -5.70 -7.08
CA GLU A 12 -19.26 -4.87 -6.08
C GLU A 12 -19.32 -5.50 -4.69
N LEU A 13 -20.45 -6.09 -4.28
CA LEU A 13 -20.59 -6.75 -2.98
C LEU A 13 -19.70 -8.00 -2.83
N LEU A 14 -19.48 -8.77 -3.90
CA LEU A 14 -18.59 -9.93 -3.89
C LEU A 14 -17.10 -9.55 -3.88
N ALA A 15 -16.76 -8.37 -4.41
CA ALA A 15 -15.40 -7.84 -4.34
C ALA A 15 -15.02 -7.40 -2.91
N PHE A 16 -15.98 -6.91 -2.12
CA PHE A 16 -15.73 -6.49 -0.73
C PHE A 16 -15.63 -7.65 0.27
N SER A 17 -16.23 -8.82 0.01
CA SER A 17 -16.23 -9.94 0.97
C SER A 17 -14.95 -10.78 0.99
N ASN A 18 -14.06 -10.67 0.00
CA ASN A 18 -12.94 -11.61 -0.22
C ASN A 18 -11.54 -10.97 -0.20
N ILE A 19 -11.35 -9.89 0.56
CA ILE A 19 -10.08 -9.16 0.70
C ILE A 19 -8.96 -9.98 1.40
N SER A 20 -9.24 -11.20 1.87
CA SER A 20 -8.28 -12.04 2.61
C SER A 20 -7.30 -12.86 1.75
N GLU A 21 -7.48 -13.00 0.44
CA GLU A 21 -6.64 -13.84 -0.43
C GLU A 21 -6.20 -13.10 -1.71
N GLY A 22 -5.27 -12.15 -1.53
CA GLY A 22 -4.95 -11.10 -2.49
C GLY A 22 -4.44 -11.51 -3.89
N THR A 23 -4.07 -12.78 -4.12
CA THR A 23 -3.50 -13.23 -5.42
C THR A 23 -4.42 -14.18 -6.20
N LEU A 24 -5.22 -15.02 -5.53
CA LEU A 24 -6.19 -15.94 -6.14
C LEU A 24 -7.51 -15.24 -6.50
N ALA A 25 -7.87 -14.16 -5.80
CA ALA A 25 -9.05 -13.36 -6.12
C ALA A 25 -8.87 -12.55 -7.42
N ALA A 26 -7.67 -12.01 -7.67
CA ALA A 26 -7.40 -11.20 -8.86
C ALA A 26 -7.51 -12.00 -10.17
N THR A 27 -7.04 -13.26 -10.19
CA THR A 27 -7.13 -14.14 -11.37
C THR A 27 -8.57 -14.57 -11.65
N ASN A 28 -9.33 -14.95 -10.62
CA ASN A 28 -10.74 -15.31 -10.75
C ASN A 28 -11.58 -14.11 -11.22
N VAL A 29 -11.43 -12.94 -10.60
CA VAL A 29 -12.15 -11.71 -11.01
C VAL A 29 -11.81 -11.33 -12.45
N SER A 30 -10.55 -11.44 -12.86
CA SER A 30 -10.12 -11.21 -14.24
C SER A 30 -10.76 -12.20 -15.23
N SER A 31 -10.84 -13.48 -14.88
CA SER A 31 -11.49 -14.51 -15.71
C SER A 31 -13.01 -14.32 -15.82
N TYR A 32 -13.70 -13.98 -14.73
CA TYR A 32 -15.14 -13.69 -14.78
C TYR A 32 -15.44 -12.41 -15.56
N MET A 33 -14.63 -11.36 -15.38
CA MET A 33 -14.74 -10.13 -16.17
C MET A 33 -14.52 -10.42 -17.66
N CYS A 34 -13.52 -11.25 -18.01
CA CYS A 34 -13.27 -11.68 -19.38
C CYS A 34 -14.47 -12.44 -19.98
N HIS A 35 -15.10 -13.32 -19.19
CA HIS A 35 -16.27 -14.09 -19.62
C HIS A 35 -17.52 -13.22 -19.81
N VAL A 36 -17.73 -12.24 -18.92
CA VAL A 36 -18.82 -11.26 -19.04
C VAL A 36 -18.60 -10.34 -20.24
N VAL A 37 -17.37 -9.86 -20.45
CA VAL A 37 -17.00 -9.09 -21.64
C VAL A 37 -17.26 -9.92 -22.89
N THR A 38 -16.80 -11.16 -22.96
CA THR A 38 -17.02 -12.04 -24.13
C THR A 38 -18.52 -12.27 -24.39
N TYR A 39 -19.31 -12.48 -23.34
CA TYR A 39 -20.76 -12.64 -23.46
C TYR A 39 -21.46 -11.38 -24.00
N VAL A 40 -21.07 -10.20 -23.50
CA VAL A 40 -21.58 -8.91 -24.00
C VAL A 40 -21.18 -8.70 -25.47
N LEU A 41 -19.92 -9.00 -25.82
CA LEU A 41 -19.39 -8.87 -27.18
C LEU A 41 -20.13 -9.75 -28.19
N ILE A 42 -20.54 -10.96 -27.78
CA ILE A 42 -21.34 -11.88 -28.62
C ILE A 42 -22.77 -11.37 -28.81
N VAL A 43 -23.35 -10.72 -27.79
CA VAL A 43 -24.73 -10.22 -27.83
C VAL A 43 -24.88 -8.92 -28.63
N THR A 44 -23.86 -8.05 -28.69
CA THR A 44 -23.98 -6.74 -29.36
C THR A 44 -23.85 -6.74 -30.88
N GLY A 45 -23.36 -7.81 -31.52
CA GLY A 45 -23.12 -7.82 -32.97
C GLY A 45 -22.06 -6.78 -33.43
N ASP A 46 -21.85 -6.66 -34.74
CA ASP A 46 -20.69 -6.01 -35.39
C ASP A 46 -20.23 -4.68 -34.78
N PHE A 47 -18.92 -4.54 -34.56
CA PHE A 47 -18.32 -3.44 -33.79
C PHE A 47 -18.35 -2.11 -34.54
N GLY A 48 -19.06 -1.13 -34.01
CA GLY A 48 -18.92 0.26 -34.44
C GLY A 48 -17.58 0.88 -34.01
N ARG A 49 -17.02 1.81 -34.79
CA ARG A 49 -15.77 2.54 -34.46
C ARG A 49 -15.79 3.17 -33.06
N TYR A 50 -16.95 3.64 -32.63
CA TYR A 50 -17.16 4.24 -31.31
C TYR A 50 -17.10 3.23 -30.16
N GLN A 51 -17.58 2.00 -30.36
CA GLN A 51 -17.51 0.94 -29.35
C GLN A 51 -16.07 0.47 -29.14
N CYS A 52 -15.28 0.38 -30.21
CA CYS A 52 -13.85 0.08 -30.13
C CYS A 52 -13.09 1.18 -29.36
N PHE A 53 -13.36 2.45 -29.65
CA PHE A 53 -12.76 3.57 -28.93
C PHE A 53 -13.11 3.58 -27.43
N GLN A 54 -14.37 3.33 -27.09
CA GLN A 54 -14.82 3.22 -25.69
C GLN A 54 -14.13 2.07 -24.94
N PHE A 55 -13.99 0.91 -25.58
CA PHE A 55 -13.30 -0.24 -25.00
C PHE A 55 -11.82 0.03 -24.76
N LEU A 56 -11.14 0.69 -25.72
CA LEU A 56 -9.75 1.11 -25.56
C LEU A 56 -9.58 2.10 -24.39
N LEU A 57 -10.49 3.07 -24.23
CA LEU A 57 -10.46 4.00 -23.09
C LEU A 57 -10.65 3.28 -21.75
N HIS A 58 -11.52 2.28 -21.67
CA HIS A 58 -11.74 1.50 -20.46
C HIS A 58 -10.50 0.67 -20.08
N LEU A 59 -9.84 0.03 -21.06
CA LEU A 59 -8.58 -0.69 -20.88
C LEU A 59 -7.46 0.22 -20.37
N LEU A 60 -7.33 1.42 -20.95
CA LEU A 60 -6.35 2.41 -20.50
C LEU A 60 -6.63 2.84 -19.06
N GLY A 61 -7.89 3.14 -18.72
CA GLY A 61 -8.29 3.49 -17.35
C GLY A 61 -8.00 2.38 -16.34
N ALA A 62 -8.31 1.14 -16.68
CA ALA A 62 -8.03 -0.02 -15.83
C ALA A 62 -6.52 -0.22 -15.61
N MET A 63 -5.71 -0.07 -16.66
CA MET A 63 -4.25 -0.15 -16.55
C MET A 63 -3.69 0.96 -15.64
N THR A 64 -4.14 2.20 -15.82
CA THR A 64 -3.71 3.34 -15.00
C THR A 64 -4.09 3.13 -13.53
N ALA A 65 -5.30 2.64 -13.25
CA ALA A 65 -5.73 2.31 -11.89
C ALA A 65 -4.84 1.21 -11.27
N GLY A 66 -4.55 0.14 -12.01
CA GLY A 66 -3.67 -0.93 -11.56
C GLY A 66 -2.24 -0.46 -11.27
N MET A 67 -1.65 0.34 -12.17
CA MET A 67 -0.32 0.92 -11.96
C MET A 67 -0.27 1.84 -10.74
N HIS A 68 -1.33 2.63 -10.50
CA HIS A 68 -1.43 3.50 -9.32
C HIS A 68 -1.56 2.70 -8.02
N MET A 69 -2.22 1.53 -8.04
CA MET A 69 -2.30 0.67 -6.85
C MET A 69 -0.95 0.03 -6.50
N LEU A 70 -0.17 -0.36 -7.51
CA LEU A 70 1.17 -0.93 -7.31
C LEU A 70 2.17 0.11 -6.80
N SER A 71 2.02 1.39 -7.17
CA SER A 71 2.91 2.44 -6.68
C SER A 71 2.75 2.67 -5.17
N LEU A 72 1.56 2.43 -4.61
CA LEU A 72 1.33 2.56 -3.17
C LEU A 72 2.04 1.46 -2.37
N VAL A 73 2.17 0.25 -2.93
CA VAL A 73 2.77 -0.89 -2.21
C VAL A 73 4.29 -0.82 -2.15
N THR A 74 4.94 -0.40 -3.23
CA THR A 74 6.42 -0.30 -3.30
C THR A 74 6.97 0.82 -2.43
N VAL A 75 6.10 1.78 -2.07
CA VAL A 75 6.43 2.96 -1.30
C VAL A 75 6.37 2.72 0.22
N ALA A 76 5.63 1.70 0.66
CA ALA A 76 5.40 1.41 2.08
C ALA A 76 6.40 0.42 2.69
N ALA A 77 7.38 -0.08 1.92
CA ALA A 77 8.40 -0.96 2.46
C ALA A 77 9.25 -0.22 3.51
N VAL A 78 9.16 -0.69 4.75
CA VAL A 78 9.99 -0.21 5.88
C VAL A 78 11.23 -1.11 5.93
N PRO A 79 12.43 -0.60 5.58
CA PRO A 79 13.65 -1.38 5.74
C PRO A 79 13.97 -1.57 7.22
N GLU A 80 14.91 -2.48 7.51
CA GLU A 80 15.44 -2.61 8.86
C GLU A 80 16.00 -1.26 9.33
N HIS A 81 15.61 -0.90 10.55
CA HIS A 81 15.90 0.40 11.13
C HIS A 81 16.29 0.25 12.60
N ARG A 82 17.09 1.20 13.06
CA ARG A 82 17.50 1.33 14.46
C ARG A 82 17.54 2.80 14.86
N CYS A 83 17.53 3.06 16.16
CA CYS A 83 17.68 4.42 16.66
C CYS A 83 19.07 5.00 16.34
N ARG A 84 19.10 6.29 15.97
CA ARG A 84 20.35 7.01 15.74
C ARG A 84 21.03 7.33 17.06
N ILE A 85 22.31 6.97 17.20
CA ILE A 85 23.10 7.27 18.39
C ILE A 85 24.07 8.42 18.07
N PRO A 86 23.92 9.60 18.70
CA PRO A 86 24.82 10.72 18.46
C PRO A 86 26.25 10.35 18.88
N GLY A 87 27.20 10.42 17.95
CA GLY A 87 28.62 10.11 18.17
C GLY A 87 29.10 8.77 17.59
N LEU A 88 28.20 7.86 17.24
CA LEU A 88 28.52 6.59 16.56
C LEU A 88 28.15 6.62 15.08
N ASP A 89 26.99 7.18 14.75
CA ASP A 89 26.41 7.13 13.40
C ASP A 89 26.68 8.41 12.57
N GLY A 90 27.83 9.07 12.78
CA GLY A 90 28.14 10.40 12.21
C GLY A 90 28.14 10.50 10.68
N ASN A 91 28.11 9.38 9.97
CA ASN A 91 28.14 9.31 8.49
C ASN A 91 26.91 8.60 7.90
N ASP A 92 25.81 8.46 8.67
CA ASP A 92 24.56 7.79 8.25
C ASP A 92 24.77 6.37 7.72
N SER A 93 25.81 5.70 8.21
CA SER A 93 26.16 4.33 7.82
C SER A 93 25.40 3.37 8.74
N PHE A 94 24.63 2.45 8.16
CA PHE A 94 24.02 1.35 8.89
C PHE A 94 25.15 0.38 9.32
N GLY A 95 25.71 0.59 10.52
CA GLY A 95 26.76 -0.25 11.07
C GLY A 95 26.25 -1.61 11.56
N ASP A 96 27.15 -2.59 11.62
CA ASP A 96 26.84 -3.96 12.05
C ASP A 96 26.29 -4.01 13.48
N TRP A 97 25.14 -4.68 13.66
CA TRP A 97 24.50 -4.97 14.95
C TRP A 97 25.41 -5.64 15.99
N ASN A 98 26.51 -6.26 15.54
CA ASN A 98 27.47 -6.98 16.38
C ASN A 98 28.55 -6.08 16.98
N SER A 99 28.51 -4.77 16.75
CA SER A 99 29.42 -3.84 17.40
C SER A 99 29.09 -3.75 18.90
N SER A 100 30.06 -4.03 19.77
CA SER A 100 29.88 -4.00 21.24
C SER A 100 29.38 -2.66 21.80
N LYS A 101 29.45 -1.60 21.00
CA LYS A 101 28.92 -0.26 21.35
C LYS A 101 27.41 -0.15 21.13
N ILE A 102 26.84 -0.85 20.14
CA ILE A 102 25.41 -0.74 19.78
C ILE A 102 24.54 -1.51 20.77
N SER A 103 24.99 -2.70 21.19
CA SER A 103 24.31 -3.53 22.18
C SER A 103 24.22 -2.92 23.58
N LEU A 104 24.98 -1.86 23.87
CA LEU A 104 24.92 -1.12 25.12
C LEU A 104 23.75 -0.12 25.16
N TYR A 105 23.36 0.42 24.00
CA TYR A 105 22.31 1.45 23.90
C TYR A 105 20.96 0.89 23.47
N ILE A 106 20.93 -0.26 22.78
CA ILE A 106 19.70 -0.86 22.27
C ILE A 106 19.34 -2.08 23.15
N PRO A 107 18.19 -2.05 23.85
CA PRO A 107 17.78 -3.18 24.66
C PRO A 107 17.42 -4.37 23.75
N LYS A 108 17.82 -5.57 24.18
CA LYS A 108 17.38 -6.82 23.55
C LYS A 108 16.03 -7.23 24.13
N LYS A 109 15.10 -7.52 23.24
CA LYS A 109 13.83 -8.20 23.52
C LYS A 109 13.99 -9.69 23.19
N ASP A 110 13.09 -10.54 23.68
CA ASP A 110 13.18 -12.00 23.48
C ASP A 110 13.18 -12.41 21.99
N ASP A 111 12.64 -11.56 21.10
CA ASP A 111 12.59 -11.73 19.65
C ASP A 111 13.71 -11.02 18.86
N GLY A 112 14.69 -10.40 19.53
CA GLY A 112 15.78 -9.67 18.87
C GLY A 112 16.07 -8.30 19.47
N PHE A 113 16.62 -7.38 18.69
CA PHE A 113 16.86 -6.00 19.17
C PHE A 113 15.57 -5.17 19.10
N ASP A 114 15.29 -4.38 20.14
CA ASP A 114 14.17 -3.45 20.11
C ASP A 114 14.57 -2.21 19.30
N SER A 115 14.16 -2.17 18.04
CA SER A 115 14.46 -1.05 17.15
C SER A 115 13.91 0.28 17.63
N CYS A 116 12.84 0.27 18.45
CA CYS A 116 12.03 1.46 18.74
C CYS A 116 12.47 2.30 19.94
N ASN A 117 13.25 1.71 20.83
CA ASN A 117 13.59 2.29 22.13
C ASN A 117 15.11 2.35 22.32
N ILE A 118 15.57 3.40 22.99
CA ILE A 118 16.95 3.54 23.45
C ILE A 118 17.02 3.43 24.97
N TRP A 119 18.10 2.81 25.44
CA TRP A 119 18.44 2.77 26.85
C TRP A 119 19.15 4.06 27.26
N SER A 120 18.57 4.80 28.20
CA SER A 120 19.18 6.01 28.77
C SER A 120 19.80 5.71 30.13
N ASN A 121 21.13 5.71 30.20
CA ASN A 121 21.87 5.49 31.45
C ASN A 121 21.56 6.56 32.53
N ALA A 122 21.15 7.77 32.12
CA ALA A 122 20.83 8.86 33.04
C ALA A 122 19.53 8.64 33.81
N THR A 123 18.56 7.95 33.23
CA THR A 123 17.22 7.74 33.82
C THR A 123 16.95 6.29 34.18
N ASN A 124 17.86 5.36 33.81
CA ASN A 124 17.66 3.90 33.92
C ASN A 124 16.31 3.43 33.34
N THR A 125 15.81 4.14 32.34
CA THR A 125 14.54 3.83 31.66
C THR A 125 14.74 3.80 30.15
N SER A 126 13.94 2.98 29.47
CA SER A 126 13.86 2.94 28.01
C SER A 126 13.05 4.13 27.52
N GLN A 127 13.64 4.95 26.64
CA GLN A 127 12.97 6.10 26.04
C GLN A 127 12.74 5.86 24.54
N SER A 128 11.65 6.42 24.01
CA SER A 128 11.32 6.33 22.58
C SER A 128 12.28 7.17 21.74
N CYS A 129 12.73 6.63 20.62
CA CYS A 129 13.67 7.33 19.74
C CYS A 129 12.99 8.40 18.89
N THR A 130 13.70 9.50 18.64
CA THR A 130 13.23 10.61 17.78
C THR A 130 13.88 10.57 16.38
N SER A 131 15.05 9.95 16.24
CA SER A 131 15.80 9.86 14.99
C SER A 131 16.26 8.43 14.72
N TRP A 132 16.31 8.08 13.44
CA TRP A 132 16.46 6.71 12.96
C TRP A 132 17.59 6.61 11.94
N VAL A 133 18.21 5.44 11.89
CA VAL A 133 19.18 5.04 10.86
C VAL A 133 18.62 3.78 10.20
N TYR A 134 18.51 3.83 8.88
CA TYR A 134 17.93 2.78 8.05
C TYR A 134 19.03 2.06 7.27
N ASP A 135 18.85 0.76 7.04
CA ASP A 135 19.70 0.04 6.10
C ASP A 135 19.36 0.45 4.65
N LYS A 136 20.39 0.85 3.90
CA LYS A 136 20.30 1.37 2.53
C LYS A 136 20.76 0.34 1.48
N THR A 137 20.94 -0.93 1.86
CA THR A 137 21.37 -2.02 0.96
C THR A 137 20.47 -2.20 -0.25
N TYR A 138 19.15 -2.26 -0.06
CA TYR A 138 18.17 -2.49 -1.13
C TYR A 138 17.47 -1.21 -1.61
N PHE A 139 17.23 -0.26 -0.69
CA PHE A 139 16.48 0.97 -0.98
C PHE A 139 17.22 2.18 -0.39
N GLN A 140 17.66 3.11 -1.26
CA GLN A 140 18.37 4.32 -0.82
C GLN A 140 17.44 5.35 -0.17
N THR A 141 16.25 5.51 -0.74
CA THR A 141 15.18 6.37 -0.21
C THR A 141 13.85 5.69 -0.43
N SER A 142 13.02 5.66 0.60
CA SER A 142 11.62 5.25 0.52
C SER A 142 10.77 6.27 1.26
N ARG A 143 9.47 6.34 0.99
CA ARG A 143 8.59 7.28 1.72
C ARG A 143 8.48 6.94 3.19
N ALA A 144 8.59 5.66 3.54
CA ALA A 144 8.67 5.23 4.93
C ALA A 144 9.89 5.80 5.66
N VAL A 145 11.03 5.90 4.96
CA VAL A 145 12.29 6.49 5.47
C VAL A 145 12.19 8.02 5.54
N GLU A 146 11.67 8.67 4.50
CA GLU A 146 11.57 10.14 4.43
C GLU A 146 10.65 10.73 5.52
N TRP A 147 9.55 10.03 5.83
CA TRP A 147 8.56 10.50 6.80
C TRP A 147 8.59 9.77 8.16
N ASP A 148 9.59 8.90 8.37
CA ASP A 148 9.77 8.10 9.58
C ASP A 148 8.49 7.39 10.06
N PHE A 149 7.91 6.52 9.22
CA PHE A 149 6.69 5.74 9.54
C PHE A 149 6.95 4.56 10.50
N VAL A 150 7.92 4.70 11.40
CA VAL A 150 8.37 3.67 12.31
C VAL A 150 7.81 3.88 13.72
N CYS A 151 7.66 2.78 14.45
CA CYS A 151 7.29 2.75 15.87
C CYS A 151 6.02 3.56 16.19
N SER A 152 6.15 4.75 16.81
CA SER A 152 5.02 5.63 17.16
C SER A 152 4.19 6.05 15.95
N ARG A 153 4.81 6.19 14.77
CA ARG A 153 4.17 6.70 13.55
C ARG A 153 3.75 5.62 12.57
N ARG A 154 3.76 4.34 12.97
CA ARG A 154 3.34 3.21 12.11
C ARG A 154 1.90 3.34 11.57
N TRP A 155 1.06 4.07 12.29
CA TRP A 155 -0.35 4.28 11.93
C TRP A 155 -0.51 5.14 10.67
N MET A 156 0.50 5.94 10.29
CA MET A 156 0.42 6.82 9.12
C MET A 156 0.27 6.03 7.81
N GLY A 157 0.85 4.83 7.73
CA GLY A 157 0.64 3.92 6.60
C GLY A 157 -0.82 3.43 6.48
N ALA A 158 -1.46 3.12 7.61
CA ALA A 158 -2.88 2.73 7.63
C ALA A 158 -3.80 3.93 7.30
N ALA A 159 -3.42 5.13 7.73
CA ALA A 159 -4.15 6.36 7.42
C ALA A 159 -4.14 6.67 5.91
N SER A 160 -3.00 6.50 5.22
CA SER A 160 -2.93 6.73 3.78
C SER A 160 -3.81 5.76 2.99
N GLN A 161 -3.85 4.48 3.39
CA GLN A 161 -4.76 3.49 2.80
C GLN A 161 -6.23 3.85 3.01
N SER A 162 -6.57 4.37 4.20
CA SER A 162 -7.94 4.80 4.53
C SER A 162 -8.37 6.00 3.68
N ILE A 163 -7.50 6.99 3.52
CA ILE A 163 -7.74 8.16 2.66
C ILE A 163 -7.92 7.75 1.20
N TYR A 164 -7.14 6.77 0.72
CA TYR A 164 -7.28 6.24 -0.63
C TYR A 164 -8.68 5.62 -0.87
N MET A 165 -9.12 4.74 0.03
CA MET A 165 -10.46 4.12 -0.06
C MET A 165 -11.58 5.16 0.00
N PHE A 166 -11.42 6.16 0.87
CA PHE A 166 -12.37 7.28 0.96
C PHE A 166 -12.43 8.09 -0.34
N GLY A 167 -11.29 8.30 -1.00
CA GLY A 167 -11.22 8.94 -2.30
C GLY A 167 -11.95 8.15 -3.39
N VAL A 168 -11.75 6.84 -3.45
CA VAL A 168 -12.46 5.95 -4.39
C VAL A 168 -13.97 5.99 -4.15
N PHE A 169 -14.40 5.90 -2.89
CA PHE A 169 -15.81 6.00 -2.51
C PHE A 169 -16.43 7.33 -2.95
N THR A 170 -15.77 8.44 -2.62
CA THR A 170 -16.26 9.78 -2.97
C THR A 170 -16.31 9.96 -4.49
N GLY A 171 -15.32 9.45 -5.21
CA GLY A 171 -15.30 9.46 -6.68
C GLY A 171 -16.45 8.69 -7.29
N ALA A 172 -16.74 7.48 -6.79
CA ALA A 172 -17.85 6.65 -7.28
C ALA A 172 -19.21 7.34 -7.08
N VAL A 173 -19.45 7.92 -5.90
CA VAL A 173 -20.69 8.66 -5.60
C VAL A 173 -20.84 9.87 -6.52
N LEU A 174 -19.81 10.72 -6.63
CA LEU A 174 -19.90 11.94 -7.42
C LEU A 174 -20.05 11.66 -8.91
N LEU A 175 -19.19 10.81 -9.49
CA LEU A 175 -19.25 10.49 -10.91
C LEU A 175 -20.50 9.70 -11.27
N GLY A 176 -20.98 8.82 -10.39
CA GLY A 176 -22.24 8.12 -10.56
C GLY A 176 -23.42 9.09 -10.66
N THR A 177 -23.51 10.07 -9.75
CA THR A 177 -24.58 11.08 -9.80
C THR A 177 -24.50 12.03 -11.00
N LEU A 178 -23.30 12.29 -11.52
CA LEU A 178 -23.10 13.11 -12.70
C LEU A 178 -23.40 12.35 -14.00
N ALA A 179 -23.22 11.03 -14.03
CA ALA A 179 -23.51 10.22 -15.21
C ALA A 179 -25.02 9.96 -15.43
N ASP A 180 -25.81 10.05 -14.36
CA ASP A 180 -27.28 9.87 -14.42
C ASP A 180 -28.03 11.12 -14.97
N LYS A 181 -27.38 12.29 -15.02
CA LYS A 181 -27.93 13.52 -15.60
C LYS A 181 -27.41 13.81 -17.00
#